data_AF-A0A7M7PMB4-F1
#
_entry.id   AF-A0A7M7PMB4-F1
#
_cell.length_a   1.000
_cell.length_b   1.000
_cell.length_c   1.000
_cell.angle_alpha   90.00
_cell.angle_beta   90.00
_cell.angle_gamma   90.00
#
_symmetry.space_group_name_H-M   'P 1'
#
loop_
_entity.id
_entity.type
_entity.pdbx_description
1 polymer ?
#
loop_
_entity_poly.entity_id
_entity_poly.type
_entity_poly.pdbx_seq_one_letter_code
_entity_poly.pdbx_strand_id
1 'polypeptide(L)'
;MVKRLQSGHGGWTAAMKQAIGTVGKVVEIDGSDIHVKIKGNLKFVFNSVNLTPERFRAPKPEYENFDENLRGLPRAMQDPQWSIMIHAEAGDINKMERILAIHPEWIHYEAVPGITLLGCSAAKGDVRMMKFLVGKGAFIENDHKAPLYQSTLA
;
A
#
# COMPACT_ATOMS: atom_id res chain seq x y z
N MET A 1 -28.57 12.41 3.15
CA MET A 1 -27.93 11.35 3.94
C MET A 1 -27.05 11.92 5.05
N VAL A 2 -25.95 12.61 4.71
CA VAL A 2 -24.89 13.08 5.63
C VAL A 2 -25.41 13.81 6.88
N LYS A 3 -26.37 14.73 6.73
CA LYS A 3 -26.94 15.50 7.85
C LYS A 3 -27.61 14.63 8.92
N ARG A 4 -28.27 13.54 8.53
CA ARG A 4 -28.97 12.64 9.48
C ARG A 4 -27.97 11.81 10.28
N LEU A 5 -26.89 11.39 9.63
CA LEU A 5 -25.83 10.56 10.23
C LEU A 5 -24.95 11.33 11.23
N GLN A 6 -24.98 12.66 11.17
CA GLN A 6 -24.30 13.53 12.13
C GLN A 6 -25.10 13.82 13.41
N SER A 7 -26.37 13.39 13.47
CA SER A 7 -27.18 13.58 14.68
C SER A 7 -26.56 12.79 15.84
N GLY A 8 -26.21 13.48 16.92
CA GLY A 8 -25.51 12.87 18.07
C GLY A 8 -23.99 12.82 17.97
N HIS A 9 -23.41 13.25 16.84
CA HIS A 9 -21.99 13.11 16.50
C HIS A 9 -21.38 14.47 16.09
N GLY A 10 -21.51 15.48 16.95
CA GLY A 10 -21.11 16.87 16.67
C GLY A 10 -22.08 17.69 15.80
N GLY A 11 -23.10 17.06 15.23
CA GLY A 11 -24.13 17.73 14.43
C GLY A 11 -23.64 18.15 13.04
N TRP A 12 -24.55 18.73 12.24
CA TRP A 12 -24.21 19.29 10.93
C TRP A 12 -24.20 20.82 10.98
N THR A 13 -23.08 21.44 10.61
CA THR A 13 -22.98 22.89 10.41
C THR A 13 -22.87 23.25 8.94
N ALA A 14 -23.24 24.48 8.56
CA ALA A 14 -23.13 24.93 7.17
C ALA A 14 -21.67 24.88 6.65
N ALA A 15 -20.69 25.09 7.53
CA ALA A 15 -19.26 25.05 7.21
C ALA A 15 -18.77 23.66 6.79
N MET A 16 -19.43 22.60 7.26
CA MET A 16 -19.10 21.21 6.88
C MET A 16 -19.34 20.92 5.39
N LYS A 17 -20.08 21.76 4.67
CA LYS A 17 -20.17 21.67 3.20
C LYS A 17 -18.79 21.71 2.54
N GLN A 18 -17.83 22.44 3.12
CA GLN A 18 -16.47 22.55 2.60
C GLN A 18 -15.67 21.24 2.73
N ALA A 19 -16.12 20.31 3.57
CA ALA A 19 -15.47 19.03 3.76
C ALA A 19 -15.91 17.95 2.75
N ILE A 20 -17.05 18.15 2.07
CA ILE A 20 -17.60 17.14 1.14
C ILE A 20 -16.65 16.97 -0.05
N GLY A 21 -16.23 15.73 -0.31
CA GLY A 21 -15.33 15.40 -1.42
C GLY A 21 -13.88 15.82 -1.17
N THR A 22 -13.55 16.30 0.02
CA THR A 22 -12.17 16.64 0.40
C THR A 22 -11.56 15.56 1.26
N VAL A 23 -10.24 15.48 1.21
CA VAL A 23 -9.43 14.63 2.08
C VAL A 23 -8.98 15.46 3.26
N GLY A 24 -9.15 14.91 4.47
CA GLY A 24 -8.70 15.50 5.72
C GLY A 24 -7.84 14.52 6.52
N LYS A 25 -7.07 15.06 7.46
CA LYS A 25 -6.24 14.27 8.37
C LYS A 25 -7.02 13.96 9.65
N VAL A 26 -7.13 12.68 10.01
CA VAL A 26 -7.65 12.29 11.32
C VAL A 26 -6.69 12.78 12.39
N VAL A 27 -7.21 13.50 13.39
CA VAL A 27 -6.44 14.01 14.53
C VAL A 27 -6.75 13.28 15.82
N GLU A 28 -7.97 12.74 15.96
CA GLU A 28 -8.44 12.03 17.14
C GLU A 28 -9.62 11.13 16.77
N ILE A 29 -9.77 10.02 17.49
CA ILE A 29 -10.86 9.05 17.32
C ILE A 29 -11.46 8.80 18.71
N ASP A 30 -12.75 9.06 18.86
CA ASP A 30 -13.52 8.78 20.07
C ASP A 30 -14.74 7.92 19.70
N GLY A 31 -14.57 6.60 19.76
CA GLY A 31 -15.60 5.65 19.32
C GLY A 31 -16.01 5.84 17.87
N SER A 32 -17.25 6.28 17.64
CA SER A 32 -17.78 6.61 16.30
C SER A 32 -17.53 8.06 15.86
N ASP A 33 -17.02 8.91 16.75
CA ASP A 33 -16.71 10.31 16.48
C ASP A 33 -15.26 10.48 16.02
N ILE A 34 -15.10 10.86 14.77
CA ILE A 34 -13.81 11.02 14.11
C ILE A 34 -13.53 12.51 13.96
N HIS A 35 -12.50 12.99 14.66
CA HIS A 35 -12.05 14.37 14.54
C HIS A 35 -11.12 14.48 13.32
N VAL A 36 -11.53 15.26 12.34
CA VAL A 36 -10.82 15.44 11.08
C VAL A 36 -10.43 16.90 10.89
N LYS A 37 -9.15 17.13 10.63
CA LYS A 37 -8.61 18.41 10.22
C LYS A 37 -8.58 18.49 8.69
N ILE A 38 -9.31 19.44 8.12
CA ILE A 38 -9.32 19.71 6.68
C ILE A 38 -8.45 20.93 6.34
N LYS A 39 -8.34 21.27 5.05
CA LYS A 39 -7.57 22.44 4.58
C LYS A 39 -8.03 23.72 5.31
N GLY A 40 -7.09 24.60 5.62
CA GLY A 40 -7.36 25.85 6.36
C GLY A 40 -7.45 25.70 7.88
N ASN A 41 -6.91 24.62 8.45
CA ASN A 41 -6.93 24.30 9.89
C ASN A 41 -8.33 24.11 10.50
N LEU A 42 -9.38 24.02 9.68
CA LEU A 42 -10.73 23.72 10.14
C LEU A 42 -10.79 22.29 10.68
N LYS A 43 -11.41 22.13 11.85
CA LYS A 43 -11.63 20.84 12.51
C LYS A 43 -13.12 20.56 12.55
N PHE A 44 -13.50 19.36 12.14
CA PHE A 44 -14.87 18.87 12.23
C PHE A 44 -14.90 17.49 12.86
N VAL A 45 -16.00 17.19 13.53
CA VAL A 45 -16.31 15.85 14.02
C VAL A 45 -17.22 15.19 13.01
N PHE A 46 -16.84 14.00 12.55
CA PHE A 46 -17.64 13.20 11.64
C PHE A 46 -17.98 11.88 12.30
N ASN A 47 -19.22 11.44 12.13
CA ASN A 47 -19.55 10.04 12.33
C ASN A 47 -18.71 9.19 11.36
N SER A 48 -18.09 8.13 11.86
CA SER A 48 -17.24 7.21 11.10
C SER A 48 -17.88 6.70 9.81
N VAL A 49 -19.20 6.50 9.79
CA VAL A 49 -19.94 6.04 8.59
C VAL A 49 -20.00 7.08 7.46
N ASN A 50 -19.69 8.34 7.73
CA ASN A 50 -19.59 9.40 6.72
C ASN A 50 -18.19 9.52 6.12
N LEU A 51 -17.23 8.72 6.58
CA LEU A 51 -15.85 8.75 6.11
C LEU A 51 -15.51 7.48 5.33
N THR A 52 -14.62 7.63 4.36
CA THR A 52 -14.00 6.52 3.65
C THR A 52 -12.49 6.69 3.72
N PRO A 53 -11.70 5.65 4.05
CA PRO A 53 -10.25 5.74 4.05
C PRO A 53 -9.75 6.21 2.69
N GLU A 54 -8.86 7.19 2.68
CA GLU A 54 -8.16 7.57 1.46
C GLU A 54 -7.26 6.42 1.03
N ARG A 55 -7.48 5.91 -0.19
CA ARG A 55 -6.58 4.95 -0.81
C ARG A 55 -5.51 5.74 -1.55
N PHE A 56 -4.31 5.82 -1.00
CA PHE A 56 -3.17 6.36 -1.73
C PHE A 56 -2.92 5.48 -2.96
N ARG A 57 -3.10 6.05 -4.16
CA ARG A 57 -2.32 5.56 -5.31
C ARG A 57 -0.89 6.00 -5.02
N ALA A 58 -0.01 5.04 -4.74
CA ALA A 58 1.41 5.33 -4.62
C ALA A 58 1.82 6.24 -5.79
N PRO A 59 2.59 7.31 -5.56
CA PRO A 59 3.24 8.02 -6.66
C PRO A 59 3.88 6.97 -7.56
N LYS A 60 3.68 7.07 -8.88
CA LYS A 60 4.45 6.24 -9.80
C LYS A 60 5.92 6.49 -9.42
N PRO A 61 6.69 5.49 -8.97
CA PRO A 61 8.08 5.72 -8.70
C PRO A 61 8.70 6.21 -10.00
N GLU A 62 9.43 7.31 -9.90
CA GLU A 62 10.21 7.86 -11.00
C GLU A 62 11.32 6.85 -11.24
N TYR A 63 11.11 5.95 -12.22
CA TYR A 63 12.07 4.91 -12.55
C TYR A 63 13.29 5.57 -13.20
N GLU A 64 14.32 5.92 -12.43
CA GLU A 64 15.66 6.05 -12.98
C GLU A 64 16.15 4.64 -13.38
N ASN A 65 16.08 4.36 -14.68
CA ASN A 65 16.79 3.31 -15.42
C ASN A 65 17.06 1.99 -14.68
N PHE A 66 15.99 1.26 -14.34
CA PHE A 66 16.09 -0.12 -13.85
C PHE A 66 16.90 -1.01 -14.81
N ASP A 67 16.75 -0.76 -16.13
CA ASP A 67 17.48 -1.45 -17.21
C ASP A 67 19.01 -1.28 -17.19
N GLU A 68 19.54 -0.16 -16.68
CA GLU A 68 21.00 0.07 -16.63
C GLU A 68 21.64 -0.65 -15.45
N ASN A 69 20.95 -0.74 -14.31
CA ASN A 69 21.41 -1.51 -13.14
C ASN A 69 21.36 -3.03 -13.38
N LEU A 70 20.47 -3.50 -14.27
CA LEU A 70 20.40 -4.91 -14.67
C LEU A 70 21.66 -5.39 -15.43
N ARG A 71 22.43 -4.49 -16.05
CA ARG A 71 23.62 -4.87 -16.86
C ARG A 71 24.86 -5.21 -16.02
N GLY A 72 24.87 -4.85 -14.73
CA GLY A 72 25.96 -5.14 -13.79
C GLY A 72 25.85 -6.49 -13.07
N LEU A 73 24.87 -7.33 -13.43
CA LEU A 73 24.44 -8.53 -12.69
C LEU A 73 25.11 -9.90 -13.03
N PRO A 74 26.33 -10.05 -13.58
CA PRO A 74 26.90 -11.40 -13.75
C PRO A 74 27.06 -12.21 -12.44
N ARG A 75 27.06 -11.56 -11.27
CA ARG A 75 27.16 -12.22 -9.95
C ARG A 75 25.82 -12.52 -9.29
N ALA A 76 24.75 -11.80 -9.62
CA ALA A 76 23.41 -11.99 -9.03
C ALA A 76 22.64 -13.18 -9.63
N MET A 77 23.03 -13.66 -10.80
CA MET A 77 22.47 -14.87 -11.44
C MET A 77 22.67 -16.17 -10.64
N GLN A 78 23.51 -16.16 -9.60
CA GLN A 78 23.74 -17.35 -8.76
C GLN A 78 22.89 -17.36 -7.49
N ASP A 79 22.16 -16.28 -7.18
CA ASP A 79 21.28 -16.23 -6.03
C ASP A 79 19.89 -16.83 -6.40
N PRO A 80 19.49 -17.96 -5.78
CA PRO A 80 18.17 -18.56 -6.01
C PRO A 80 17.02 -17.57 -5.79
N GLN A 81 17.22 -16.57 -4.93
CA GLN A 81 16.22 -15.56 -4.58
C GLN A 81 16.05 -14.51 -5.67
N TRP A 82 17.07 -14.25 -6.52
CA TRP A 82 16.92 -13.34 -7.66
C TRP A 82 15.98 -13.91 -8.73
N SER A 83 15.93 -15.24 -8.86
CA SER A 83 15.07 -15.96 -9.81
C SER A 83 13.58 -15.62 -9.62
N ILE A 84 13.14 -15.46 -8.37
CA ILE A 84 11.72 -15.19 -8.06
C ILE A 84 11.27 -13.83 -8.58
N MET A 85 12.15 -12.82 -8.53
CA MET A 85 11.86 -11.47 -8.99
C MET A 85 11.76 -11.42 -10.52
N ILE A 86 12.67 -12.10 -11.22
CA ILE A 86 12.62 -12.22 -12.69
C ILE A 86 11.32 -12.90 -13.13
N HIS A 87 10.89 -13.96 -12.43
CA HIS A 87 9.66 -14.66 -12.78
C HIS A 87 8.38 -13.87 -12.47
N ALA A 88 8.37 -13.09 -11.38
CA ALA A 88 7.31 -12.13 -11.11
C ALA A 88 7.26 -11.04 -12.18
N GLU A 89 8.41 -10.51 -12.59
CA GLU A 89 8.51 -9.52 -13.66
C GLU A 89 8.06 -10.07 -15.02
N ALA A 90 8.41 -11.33 -15.31
CA ALA A 90 8.01 -12.02 -16.53
C ALA A 90 6.51 -12.42 -16.55
N GLY A 91 5.81 -12.34 -15.41
CA GLY A 91 4.42 -12.79 -15.30
C GLY A 91 4.25 -14.31 -15.35
N ASP A 92 5.31 -15.08 -15.09
CA ASP A 92 5.30 -16.56 -15.19
C ASP A 92 4.75 -17.19 -13.89
N ILE A 93 3.41 -17.22 -13.78
CA ILE A 93 2.68 -17.73 -12.61
C ILE A 93 3.05 -19.18 -12.30
N ASN A 94 3.27 -20.02 -13.32
CA ASN A 94 3.56 -21.44 -13.12
C ASN A 94 4.92 -21.65 -12.45
N LYS A 95 5.93 -20.87 -12.86
CA LYS A 95 7.24 -20.91 -12.18
C LYS A 95 7.17 -20.27 -10.81
N MET A 96 6.44 -19.17 -10.68
CA MET A 96 6.22 -18.50 -9.40
C MET A 96 5.59 -19.44 -8.37
N GLU A 97 4.60 -20.24 -8.78
CA GLU A 97 3.96 -21.23 -7.93
C GLU A 97 4.92 -22.35 -7.49
N ARG A 98 5.75 -22.86 -8.39
CA ARG A 98 6.77 -23.87 -8.05
C ARG A 98 7.79 -23.33 -7.05
N ILE A 99 8.23 -22.09 -7.22
CA ILE A 99 9.20 -21.46 -6.33
C ILE A 99 8.57 -21.24 -4.95
N LEU A 100 7.37 -20.66 -4.88
CA LEU A 100 6.66 -20.43 -3.61
C LEU A 100 6.21 -21.71 -2.92
N ALA A 101 6.07 -22.83 -3.65
CA ALA A 101 5.80 -24.13 -3.06
C ALA A 101 7.01 -24.69 -2.30
N ILE A 102 8.23 -24.34 -2.74
CA ILE A 102 9.48 -24.76 -2.08
C ILE A 102 9.88 -23.74 -1.01
N HIS A 103 9.72 -22.44 -1.32
CA HIS A 103 10.11 -21.30 -0.50
C HIS A 103 8.95 -20.32 -0.31
N PRO A 104 7.96 -20.64 0.53
CA PRO A 104 6.82 -19.75 0.79
C PRO A 104 7.25 -18.41 1.43
N GLU A 105 8.38 -18.37 2.13
CA GLU A 105 8.93 -17.18 2.76
C GLU A 105 9.38 -16.10 1.76
N TRP A 106 9.56 -16.43 0.48
CA TRP A 106 9.97 -15.47 -0.55
C TRP A 106 8.82 -14.64 -1.12
N ILE A 107 7.58 -14.86 -0.66
CA ILE A 107 6.42 -14.05 -1.10
C ILE A 107 6.57 -12.54 -0.80
N HIS A 108 7.41 -12.20 0.19
CA HIS A 108 7.76 -10.81 0.56
C HIS A 108 9.19 -10.45 0.18
N TYR A 109 9.82 -11.19 -0.74
CA TYR A 109 11.18 -10.88 -1.17
C TYR A 109 11.27 -9.49 -1.81
N GLU A 110 12.28 -8.74 -1.38
CA GLU A 110 12.62 -7.41 -1.86
C GLU A 110 14.03 -7.43 -2.44
N ALA A 111 14.16 -7.32 -3.77
CA ALA A 111 15.47 -7.25 -4.43
C ALA A 111 16.17 -5.91 -4.15
N VAL A 112 15.37 -4.85 -4.02
CA VAL A 112 15.75 -3.51 -3.60
C VAL A 112 14.77 -3.12 -2.49
N PRO A 113 15.21 -2.47 -1.40
CA PRO A 113 14.29 -1.99 -0.36
C PRO A 113 13.13 -1.20 -0.97
N GLY A 114 11.91 -1.65 -0.72
CA GLY A 114 10.69 -1.04 -1.26
C GLY A 114 10.20 -1.60 -2.59
N ILE A 115 10.97 -2.50 -3.21
CA ILE A 115 10.59 -3.19 -4.46
C ILE A 115 10.26 -4.65 -4.14
N THR A 116 9.00 -4.90 -3.80
CA THR A 116 8.44 -6.25 -3.63
C THR A 116 7.99 -6.85 -4.96
N LEU A 117 7.79 -8.17 -4.99
CA LEU A 117 7.18 -8.90 -6.11
C LEU A 117 5.83 -8.31 -6.54
N LEU A 118 5.02 -7.89 -5.56
CA LEU A 118 3.74 -7.23 -5.80
C LEU A 118 3.94 -5.83 -6.40
N GLY A 119 4.93 -5.08 -5.93
CA GLY A 119 5.32 -3.79 -6.48
C GLY A 119 5.74 -3.87 -7.96
N CYS A 120 6.60 -4.83 -8.31
CA CYS A 120 7.01 -5.07 -9.70
C CYS A 120 5.83 -5.43 -10.61
N SER A 121 4.93 -6.29 -10.13
CA SER A 121 3.73 -6.69 -10.88
C SER A 121 2.76 -5.51 -11.05
N ALA A 122 2.60 -4.68 -10.01
CA ALA A 122 1.77 -3.49 -10.03
C ALA A 122 2.32 -2.39 -10.97
N ALA A 123 3.64 -2.22 -11.01
CA ALA A 123 4.33 -1.31 -11.91
C ALA A 123 4.01 -1.59 -13.39
N LYS A 124 3.99 -2.88 -13.76
CA LYS A 124 3.69 -3.33 -15.12
C LYS A 124 2.18 -3.43 -15.40
N GLY A 125 1.35 -3.33 -14.36
CA GLY A 125 -0.09 -3.53 -14.46
C GLY A 125 -0.49 -4.99 -14.74
N ASP A 126 0.33 -5.96 -14.35
CA ASP A 126 0.00 -7.38 -14.50
C ASP A 126 -0.99 -7.83 -13.42
N VAL A 127 -2.27 -7.56 -13.69
CA VAL A 127 -3.38 -7.89 -12.78
C VAL A 127 -3.46 -9.38 -12.46
N ARG A 128 -3.01 -10.27 -13.35
CA ARG A 128 -3.07 -11.71 -13.13
C ARG A 128 -2.03 -12.13 -12.08
N MET A 129 -0.80 -11.65 -12.23
CA MET A 129 0.26 -11.88 -11.25
C MET A 129 -0.08 -11.23 -9.91
N MET A 130 -0.61 -10.01 -9.90
CA MET A 130 -1.05 -9.34 -8.67
C MET A 130 -2.12 -10.15 -7.91
N LYS A 131 -3.14 -10.66 -8.62
CA LYS A 131 -4.17 -11.52 -8.00
C LYS A 131 -3.59 -12.81 -7.45
N PHE A 132 -2.65 -13.41 -8.17
CA PHE A 132 -1.97 -14.62 -7.73
C PHE A 132 -1.16 -14.37 -6.44
N LEU A 133 -0.34 -13.33 -6.40
CA LEU A 133 0.49 -12.97 -5.25
C LEU A 133 -0.37 -12.66 -4.02
N VAL A 134 -1.44 -11.86 -4.18
CA VAL A 134 -2.39 -11.58 -3.10
C VAL A 134 -3.08 -12.87 -2.63
N GLY A 135 -3.45 -13.76 -3.54
CA GLY A 135 -4.04 -15.06 -3.20
C GLY A 135 -3.08 -15.99 -2.43
N LYS A 136 -1.76 -15.83 -2.60
CA LYS A 136 -0.72 -16.54 -1.85
C LYS A 136 -0.33 -15.83 -0.54
N GLY A 137 -0.92 -14.68 -0.23
CA GLY A 137 -0.68 -13.94 1.02
C GLY A 137 0.29 -12.76 0.92
N ALA A 138 0.63 -12.28 -0.30
CA ALA A 138 1.42 -11.05 -0.44
C ALA A 138 0.66 -9.85 0.13
N PHE A 139 1.26 -9.15 1.11
CA PHE A 139 0.69 -7.96 1.70
C PHE A 139 0.78 -6.76 0.76
N ILE A 140 -0.28 -5.95 0.72
CA ILE A 140 -0.33 -4.68 -0.05
C ILE A 140 0.44 -3.57 0.68
N GLU A 141 0.61 -3.72 1.99
CA GLU A 141 1.29 -2.77 2.85
C GLU A 141 2.80 -2.92 2.71
N ASN A 142 3.35 -2.31 1.66
CA ASN A 142 4.73 -1.87 1.70
C ASN A 142 4.80 -0.59 2.56
N ASP A 143 4.44 -0.73 3.84
CA ASP A 143 4.72 0.28 4.82
C ASP A 143 6.19 0.12 5.16
N HIS A 144 7.03 1.02 4.64
CA HIS A 144 8.31 1.37 5.25
C HIS A 144 8.17 1.95 6.68
N LYS A 145 7.09 1.57 7.39
CA LYS A 145 6.70 1.94 8.74
C LYS A 145 5.91 0.81 9.42
N ALA A 146 6.27 -0.46 9.21
CA ALA A 146 5.92 -1.48 10.19
C ALA A 146 6.48 -1.03 11.56
N PRO A 147 5.64 -0.70 12.57
CA PRO A 147 6.12 -0.15 13.84
C PRO A 147 7.12 -1.07 14.56
N LEU A 148 7.06 -2.37 14.25
CA LEU A 148 7.94 -3.40 14.80
C LEU A 148 9.40 -3.34 14.31
N TYR A 149 9.68 -2.74 13.14
CA TYR A 149 11.08 -2.62 12.65
C TYR A 149 11.86 -1.50 13.37
N GLN A 150 11.17 -0.47 13.88
CA GLN A 150 11.81 0.60 14.64
C GLN A 150 12.04 0.25 16.12
N SER A 151 11.44 -0.83 16.64
CA SER A 151 11.66 -1.28 18.03
C SER A 151 12.87 -2.18 18.22
N THR A 152 13.47 -2.70 17.15
CA THR A 152 14.66 -3.58 17.23
C THR A 152 15.99 -2.84 17.12
N LEU A 153 15.96 -1.51 16.98
CA LEU A 153 17.16 -0.66 16.89
C LEU A 153 17.30 0.33 18.08
N ALA A 154 16.62 0.05 19.20
CA ALA A 154 16.81 0.75 20.47
C ALA A 154 17.55 -0.15 21.48
#